data_AF-A0A1L8D359-F1
#
_entry.id   AF-A0A1L8D359-F1
#
_cell.length_a   1.000
_cell.length_b   1.000
_cell.length_c   1.000
_cell.angle_alpha   90.00
_cell.angle_beta   90.00
_cell.angle_gamma   90.00
#
_symmetry.space_group_name_H-M   'P 1'
#
loop_
_entity.id
_entity.type
_entity.pdbx_description
1 polymer ?
#
loop_
_entity_poly.entity_id
_entity_poly.type
_entity_poly.pdbx_seq_one_letter_code
_entity_poly.pdbx_strand_id
1 'polypeptide(L)'
;MDIFKRSILLGLGLITLTKEKTEEFLKELMEKGKMSKDEAQNFLNELIEKGKTHKDDLKAEIKEELQKIIKELNLVTRDELKLIENRLNELENKVQEQNRG
;
A
#
# COMPACT_ATOMS: atom_id res chain seq x y z
N MET A 1 9.51 -1.64 26.66
CA MET A 1 10.31 -1.35 25.45
C MET A 1 9.55 -0.49 24.44
N ASP A 2 8.22 -0.62 24.29
CA ASP A 2 7.43 0.18 23.34
C ASP A 2 7.33 1.69 23.62
N ILE A 3 7.37 2.11 24.89
CA ILE A 3 7.30 3.54 25.25
C ILE A 3 8.50 4.30 24.68
N PHE A 4 9.70 3.73 24.75
CA PHE A 4 10.90 4.35 24.17
C PHE A 4 10.78 4.50 22.65
N LYS A 5 10.31 3.45 21.96
CA LYS A 5 10.05 3.47 20.52
C LYS A 5 9.02 4.53 20.15
N ARG A 6 7.91 4.62 20.90
CA ARG A 6 6.87 5.64 20.71
C ARG A 6 7.39 7.05 20.95
N SER A 7 8.22 7.27 21.96
CA SER A 7 8.84 8.58 22.23
C SER A 7 9.79 9.02 21.10
N ILE A 8 10.52 8.09 20.49
CA ILE A 8 11.37 8.35 19.32
C ILE A 8 10.52 8.79 18.12
N LEU A 9 9.46 8.03 17.81
CA LEU A 9 8.54 8.35 16.71
C LEU A 9 7.86 9.71 16.89
N LEU A 10 7.53 10.07 18.14
CA LEU A 10 6.97 11.38 18.48
C LEU A 10 8.00 12.51 18.35
N GLY A 11 9.27 12.26 18.71
CA GLY A 11 10.35 13.25 18.57
C GLY A 11 10.77 13.51 17.13
N LEU A 12 10.66 12.50 16.26
CA LEU A 12 10.92 12.64 14.82
C LEU A 12 9.72 13.22 14.06
N GLY A 13 8.50 13.03 14.57
CA GLY A 13 7.26 13.38 13.86
C GLY A 13 6.93 12.41 12.73
N LEU A 14 5.65 12.28 12.39
CA LEU A 14 5.16 11.28 11.41
C LEU A 14 5.64 11.56 9.96
N ILE A 15 5.97 12.81 9.64
CA ILE A 15 6.33 13.25 8.27
C ILE A 15 7.80 12.94 7.94
N THR A 16 8.65 12.85 8.97
CA THR A 16 10.11 12.79 8.85
C THR A 16 10.68 11.38 9.06
N LEU A 17 9.81 10.37 9.15
CA LEU A 17 10.15 8.97 9.36
C LEU A 17 10.68 8.31 8.07
N THR A 18 11.85 8.75 7.62
CA THR A 18 12.58 8.12 6.51
C THR A 18 13.65 7.18 7.05
N LYS A 19 14.10 6.23 6.21
CA LYS A 19 15.21 5.33 6.53
C LYS A 19 16.45 6.13 6.96
N GLU A 20 16.82 7.14 6.18
CA GLU A 20 17.98 8.00 6.43
C GLU A 20 17.87 8.77 7.74
N LYS A 21 16.71 9.37 8.03
CA LYS A 21 16.49 10.10 9.29
C LYS A 21 16.45 9.18 10.51
N THR A 22 15.93 7.97 10.33
CA THR A 22 15.93 6.95 11.38
C THR A 22 17.36 6.48 11.67
N GLU A 23 18.17 6.22 10.64
CA GLU A 23 19.58 5.85 10.80
C GLU A 23 20.41 6.95 11.47
N GLU A 24 20.22 8.22 11.08
CA GLU A 24 20.86 9.39 11.69
C GLU A 24 20.51 9.51 13.19
N PHE A 25 19.23 9.39 13.52
CA PHE A 25 18.76 9.48 14.90
C PHE A 25 19.27 8.32 15.78
N LEU A 26 19.26 7.09 15.26
CA LEU A 26 19.81 5.93 15.97
C LEU A 26 21.32 6.08 16.19
N LYS A 27 22.03 6.67 15.22
CA LYS A 27 23.46 7.00 15.37
C LYS A 27 23.70 7.98 16.51
N GLU A 28 22.90 9.04 16.61
CA GLU A 28 23.00 9.97 17.74
C GLU A 28 22.74 9.30 19.10
N LEU A 29 21.79 8.37 19.17
CA LEU A 29 21.51 7.64 20.41
C LEU A 29 22.67 6.73 20.81
N MET A 30 23.34 6.11 19.84
CA MET A 30 24.56 5.34 20.08
C MET A 30 25.71 6.23 20.57
N GLU A 31 25.94 7.37 19.92
CA GLU A 31 26.97 8.34 20.31
C GLU A 31 26.75 8.91 21.71
N LYS A 32 25.48 9.12 22.10
CA LYS A 32 25.11 9.59 23.44
C LYS A 32 25.12 8.47 24.50
N GLY A 33 25.50 7.24 24.13
CA GLY A 33 25.51 6.07 25.02
C GLY A 33 24.11 5.65 25.51
N LYS A 34 23.05 6.09 24.84
CA LYS A 34 21.65 5.81 25.19
C LYS A 34 21.11 4.53 24.55
N MET A 35 21.85 3.96 23.60
CA MET A 35 21.48 2.76 22.88
C MET A 35 22.75 2.03 22.41
N SER A 36 22.76 0.70 22.49
CA SER A 36 23.84 -0.10 21.93
C SER A 36 23.69 -0.28 20.41
N LYS A 37 24.79 -0.66 19.74
CA LYS A 37 24.79 -0.95 18.30
C LYS A 37 23.82 -2.06 17.93
N ASP A 38 23.74 -3.09 18.75
CA ASP A 38 22.86 -4.24 18.52
C ASP A 38 21.38 -3.86 18.69
N GLU A 39 21.05 -3.05 19.70
CA GLU A 39 19.68 -2.54 19.89
C GLU A 39 19.24 -1.63 18.74
N ALA A 40 20.12 -0.77 18.23
CA ALA A 40 19.85 0.09 17.09
C ALA A 40 19.58 -0.73 15.81
N GLN A 41 20.42 -1.73 15.55
CA GLN A 41 20.24 -2.62 14.40
C GLN A 41 18.94 -3.43 14.49
N ASN A 42 18.62 -3.95 15.68
CA ASN A 42 17.38 -4.68 15.91
C ASN A 42 16.15 -3.80 15.72
N PHE A 43 16.19 -2.56 16.21
CA PHE A 43 15.10 -1.60 16.03
C PHE A 43 14.89 -1.24 14.56
N LEU A 44 15.97 -1.01 13.80
CA LEU A 44 15.88 -0.74 12.36
C LEU A 44 15.28 -1.93 11.60
N ASN A 45 15.73 -3.15 11.91
CA ASN A 45 15.20 -4.36 11.29
C ASN A 45 13.70 -4.56 11.60
N GLU A 46 13.28 -4.33 12.84
CA GLU A 46 11.87 -4.43 13.24
C GLU A 46 10.99 -3.39 12.51
N LEU A 47 11.48 -2.16 12.33
CA LEU A 47 10.77 -1.14 11.56
C LEU A 47 10.63 -1.54 10.09
N ILE A 48 11.68 -2.09 9.49
CA ILE A 48 11.65 -2.56 8.09
C ILE A 48 10.67 -3.73 7.93
N GLU A 49 10.70 -4.70 8.85
CA GLU A 49 9.79 -5.85 8.83
C GLU A 49 8.34 -5.40 8.98
N LYS A 50 8.03 -4.60 10.03
CA LYS A 50 6.68 -4.06 10.24
C LYS A 50 6.20 -3.25 9.04
N GLY A 51 7.07 -2.42 8.46
CA GLY A 51 6.77 -1.65 7.27
C GLY A 51 6.46 -2.52 6.05
N LYS A 52 7.17 -3.64 5.86
CA LYS A 52 6.87 -4.60 4.79
C LYS A 52 5.49 -5.24 4.98
N THR A 53 5.20 -5.74 6.18
CA THR A 53 3.90 -6.38 6.46
C THR A 53 2.74 -5.40 6.30
N HIS A 54 2.85 -4.21 6.87
CA HIS A 54 1.77 -3.22 6.82
C HIS A 54 1.58 -2.62 5.41
N LYS A 55 2.61 -2.64 4.54
CA LYS A 55 2.50 -2.08 3.20
C LYS A 55 1.52 -2.84 2.31
N ASP A 56 1.51 -4.17 2.38
CA ASP A 56 0.64 -4.97 1.52
C ASP A 56 -0.81 -4.97 2.04
N ASP A 57 -0.99 -4.99 3.36
CA ASP A 57 -2.31 -4.79 3.97
C ASP A 57 -2.88 -3.41 3.64
N LEU A 58 -2.07 -2.34 3.77
CA LEU A 58 -2.47 -0.98 3.43
C LEU A 58 -2.82 -0.83 1.95
N LYS A 59 -2.05 -1.46 1.04
CA LYS A 59 -2.39 -1.47 -0.39
C LYS A 59 -3.72 -2.16 -0.66
N ALA A 60 -4.02 -3.26 0.02
CA ALA A 60 -5.27 -3.97 -0.13
C ALA A 60 -6.45 -3.10 0.32
N GLU A 61 -6.32 -2.46 1.48
CA GLU A 61 -7.31 -1.53 2.03
C GLU A 61 -7.56 -0.33 1.10
N ILE A 62 -6.49 0.31 0.60
CA ILE A 62 -6.60 1.41 -0.37
C ILE A 62 -7.29 0.94 -1.65
N LYS A 63 -6.95 -0.26 -2.16
CA LYS A 63 -7.56 -0.79 -3.37
C LYS A 63 -9.05 -1.05 -3.18
N GLU A 64 -9.44 -1.59 -2.03
CA GLU A 64 -10.85 -1.82 -1.70
C GLU A 64 -11.62 -0.49 -1.64
N GLU A 65 -11.05 0.52 -1.00
CA GLU A 65 -11.67 1.84 -0.89
C GLU A 65 -11.83 2.52 -2.25
N LEU A 66 -10.80 2.45 -3.11
CA LEU A 66 -10.90 2.93 -4.49
C LEU A 66 -11.97 2.18 -5.30
N GLN A 67 -12.11 0.87 -5.10
CA GLN A 67 -13.18 0.10 -5.75
C GLN A 67 -14.58 0.52 -5.28
N LYS A 68 -14.75 0.88 -4.00
CA LYS A 68 -16.02 1.42 -3.49
C LYS A 68 -16.34 2.76 -4.15
N ILE A 69 -15.38 3.68 -4.21
CA ILE A 69 -15.55 4.99 -4.84
C ILE A 69 -15.92 4.86 -6.32
N ILE A 70 -15.25 3.97 -7.07
CA ILE A 70 -15.57 3.71 -8.48
C ILE A 70 -17.03 3.27 -8.64
N LYS A 71 -17.50 2.37 -7.75
CA LYS A 71 -18.89 1.90 -7.74
C LYS A 71 -19.88 2.99 -7.38
N GLU A 72 -19.59 3.79 -6.35
CA GLU A 72 -20.46 4.90 -5.93
C GLU A 72 -20.62 5.97 -7.01
N LEU A 73 -19.55 6.23 -7.76
CA LEU A 73 -19.57 7.14 -8.91
C LEU A 73 -20.18 6.52 -10.18
N ASN A 74 -20.68 5.28 -10.11
CA ASN A 74 -21.21 4.51 -11.24
C ASN A 74 -20.24 4.45 -12.44
N LEU A 75 -18.94 4.38 -12.17
CA LEU A 75 -17.93 4.29 -13.21
C LEU A 75 -17.74 2.84 -13.65
N VAL A 76 -17.80 2.61 -14.95
CA VAL A 76 -17.60 1.28 -15.56
C VAL A 76 -16.09 1.03 -15.71
N THR A 77 -15.64 -0.16 -15.32
CA THR A 77 -14.24 -0.57 -15.50
C THR A 77 -13.96 -0.95 -16.96
N ARG A 78 -12.69 -0.89 -17.38
CA ARG A 78 -12.29 -1.31 -18.74
C ARG A 78 -12.63 -2.78 -19.02
N ASP A 79 -12.56 -3.64 -18.01
CA ASP A 79 -12.84 -5.07 -18.17
C ASP A 79 -14.34 -5.32 -18.36
N GLU A 80 -15.19 -4.61 -17.62
CA GLU A 80 -16.64 -4.64 -17.82
C GLU A 80 -17.03 -4.12 -19.21
N LEU A 81 -16.39 -3.03 -19.68
CA LEU A 81 -16.64 -2.51 -21.02
C LEU A 81 -16.27 -3.53 -22.10
N LYS A 82 -15.09 -4.15 -22.01
CA LYS A 82 -14.66 -5.20 -22.94
C LYS A 82 -15.59 -6.42 -22.93
N LEU A 83 -16.09 -6.79 -21.75
CA LEU A 83 -17.06 -7.88 -21.64
C LEU A 83 -18.34 -7.55 -22.40
N ILE A 84 -18.82 -6.31 -22.30
CA ILE A 84 -20.00 -5.83 -23.05
C ILE A 84 -19.71 -5.82 -24.55
N GLU A 85 -18.56 -5.29 -24.99
CA GLU A 85 -18.16 -5.26 -26.41
C GLU A 85 -18.11 -6.68 -27.00
N ASN A 86 -17.53 -7.65 -26.29
CA ASN A 86 -17.48 -9.04 -26.77
C ASN A 86 -18.87 -9.65 -26.89
N ARG A 87 -19.73 -9.45 -25.89
CA ARG A 87 -21.12 -9.93 -25.94
C ARG A 87 -21.92 -9.28 -27.07
N LEU A 88 -21.66 -8.00 -27.34
CA LEU A 88 -22.29 -7.27 -28.45
C LEU A 88 -21.86 -7.87 -29.79
N ASN A 89 -20.55 -8.08 -30.00
CA ASN A 89 -20.02 -8.69 -31.22
C ASN A 89 -20.60 -10.10 -31.46
N GLU A 90 -20.72 -10.93 -30.42
CA GLU A 90 -21.35 -12.25 -30.54
C GLU A 90 -22.83 -12.17 -30.95
N LEU A 91 -23.57 -11.22 -30.39
CA LEU A 91 -24.97 -11.00 -30.75
C LEU A 91 -25.11 -10.50 -32.19
N GLU A 92 -24.28 -9.56 -32.59
CA GLU A 92 -24.25 -9.03 -33.96
C GLU A 92 -23.98 -10.15 -34.98
N ASN A 93 -23.03 -11.03 -34.69
CA ASN A 93 -22.74 -12.19 -35.55
C ASN A 93 -23.95 -13.13 -35.67
N LYS A 94 -24.61 -13.47 -34.56
CA LYS A 94 -25.80 -14.34 -34.56
C LYS A 94 -26.97 -13.75 -35.35
N VAL A 95 -27.20 -12.44 -35.21
CA VAL A 95 -28.26 -11.74 -35.96
C VAL A 95 -27.94 -11.74 -37.46
N GLN A 96 -26.67 -11.56 -37.84
CA GLN A 96 -26.25 -11.64 -39.24
C GLN A 96 -26.42 -13.06 -39.83
N GLU A 97 -26.13 -14.10 -39.06
CA GLU A 97 -26.35 -15.50 -39.47
C GLU A 97 -27.85 -15.79 -39.67
N GLN A 98 -28.71 -15.33 -38.76
CA GLN A 98 -30.16 -15.50 -38.87
C GLN A 98 -30.77 -14.76 -40.06
N ASN A 99 -30.29 -13.57 -40.39
CA ASN A 99 -30.76 -12.80 -41.55
C ASN A 99 -30.24 -13.32 -42.91
N ARG A 100 -29.25 -14.24 -42.91
CA ARG A 100 -28.72 -14.89 -44.12
C ARG A 100 -29.39 -16.23 -44.43
N GLY A 101 -30.23 -16.75 -43.52
CA GLY A 101 -30.98 -18.00 -43.67
C GLY A 101 -32.37 -17.82 -44.26
#